data_AF-A0A7V7ML81-F1
#
_entry.id   AF-A0A7V7ML81-F1
#
_cell.length_a   1.000
_cell.length_b   1.000
_cell.length_c   1.000
_cell.angle_alpha   90.00
_cell.angle_beta   90.00
_cell.angle_gamma   90.00
#
_symmetry.space_group_name_H-M   'P 1'
#
loop_
_entity.id
_entity.type
_entity.pdbx_description
1 polymer ?
#
loop_
_entity_poly.entity_id
_entity_poly.type
_entity_poly.pdbx_seq_one_letter_code
_entity_poly.pdbx_strand_id
1 'polypeptide(L)'
;MDSLVIRSARLPSLCLFLMMYGHLPASGVSPTSTEEDLGSKPRNWVCAHTFWGGIDDDFATLIPHDEEYVVRSANLESYLSFVGNPTLGTFDEGENAWDHWFAHSVQNLPNTITGAVLEIRLRPCRAGQTFNDVLSLGLDSPNQTWLWSSPIANLPAAGGSWPTDGPAVIFTLDLSNLPGGVDLRSKMNADQFLDIRVSDDTRVDYVKVDVISASQNVYDPTLLFTQDPLIIGSFVDFTVDGANPGDDVYFIYSLEGVGDGPCIAPLGGFCLCLQEPARLFDVVNTGSGSSATSTQFIPMIPIPQFVATQALVLFGGSPDAAMTQTIYAPIFF
;
A
#
# COMPACT_ATOMS: atom_id res chain seq x y z
N MET A 1 57.06 -6.85 -31.27
CA MET A 1 56.04 -6.37 -32.21
C MET A 1 54.86 -7.33 -32.10
N ASP A 2 53.80 -7.11 -31.32
CA ASP A 2 53.42 -6.07 -30.38
C ASP A 2 52.65 -6.77 -29.24
N SER A 3 52.97 -6.40 -28.00
CA SER A 3 52.39 -6.94 -26.78
C SER A 3 51.08 -6.22 -26.44
N LEU A 4 50.02 -7.00 -26.32
CA LEU A 4 48.66 -6.61 -25.94
C LEU A 4 48.64 -5.93 -24.56
N VAL A 5 48.29 -4.65 -24.52
CA VAL A 5 48.07 -3.88 -23.28
C VAL A 5 46.61 -4.02 -22.85
N ILE A 6 46.34 -4.87 -21.87
CA ILE A 6 45.05 -4.90 -21.17
C ILE A 6 45.08 -3.79 -20.12
N ARG A 7 44.35 -2.69 -20.39
CA ARG A 7 44.07 -1.67 -19.37
C ARG A 7 42.95 -2.20 -18.47
N SER A 8 43.32 -2.50 -17.22
CA SER A 8 42.40 -2.72 -16.11
C SER A 8 41.52 -1.48 -15.93
N ALA A 9 40.25 -1.61 -16.29
CA ALA A 9 39.21 -0.70 -15.82
C ALA A 9 38.97 -1.03 -14.35
N ARG A 10 39.28 -0.06 -13.47
CA ARG A 10 38.85 -0.10 -12.07
C ARG A 10 37.33 -0.06 -12.08
N LEU A 11 36.71 -1.19 -11.76
CA LEU A 11 35.32 -1.23 -11.30
C LEU A 11 35.24 -0.33 -10.07
N PRO A 12 34.28 0.61 -9.98
CA PRO A 12 34.00 1.25 -8.71
C PRO A 12 33.61 0.15 -7.74
N SER A 13 34.39 0.06 -6.66
CA SER A 13 34.17 -0.86 -5.56
C SER A 13 32.69 -0.78 -5.16
N LEU A 14 32.00 -1.90 -5.29
CA LEU A 14 30.66 -2.11 -4.75
C LEU A 14 30.75 -1.78 -3.26
N CYS A 15 30.38 -0.56 -2.89
CA CYS A 15 30.24 -0.15 -1.51
C CYS A 15 28.94 -0.80 -1.06
N LEU A 16 29.06 -2.07 -0.65
CA LEU A 16 28.09 -2.74 0.19
C LEU A 16 27.96 -1.84 1.43
N PHE A 17 26.97 -0.95 1.40
CA PHE A 17 26.54 -0.17 2.55
C PHE A 17 25.95 -1.17 3.53
N LEU A 18 26.83 -1.81 4.29
CA LEU A 18 26.52 -2.30 5.62
C LEU A 18 26.17 -1.04 6.41
N MET A 19 24.90 -0.58 6.33
CA MET A 19 24.38 0.34 7.33
C MET A 19 24.63 -0.34 8.68
N MET A 20 25.48 0.26 9.49
CA MET A 20 25.62 -0.11 10.89
C MET A 20 24.29 0.26 11.56
N TYR A 21 23.34 -0.68 11.53
CA TYR A 21 22.10 -0.58 12.28
C TYR A 21 22.43 -0.58 13.77
N GLY A 22 22.10 0.51 14.46
CA GLY A 22 21.89 0.47 15.90
C GLY A 22 20.71 -0.45 16.17
N HIS A 23 20.99 -1.64 16.70
CA HIS A 23 19.96 -2.49 17.29
C HIS A 23 19.31 -1.69 18.43
N LEU A 24 18.04 -1.31 18.30
CA LEU A 24 17.30 -0.68 19.39
C LEU A 24 17.19 -1.73 20.52
N PRO A 25 17.64 -1.45 21.75
CA PRO A 25 17.55 -2.41 22.84
C PRO A 25 16.08 -2.62 23.20
N ALA A 26 15.61 -3.87 23.16
CA ALA A 26 14.36 -4.27 23.76
C ALA A 26 14.45 -4.12 25.28
N SER A 27 14.03 -2.97 25.83
CA SER A 27 13.97 -2.79 27.28
C SER A 27 12.62 -3.26 27.82
N GLY A 28 12.63 -4.43 28.46
CA GLY A 28 11.51 -4.91 29.27
C GLY A 28 11.35 -4.06 30.52
N VAL A 29 10.51 -3.03 30.46
CA VAL A 29 9.98 -2.33 31.63
C VAL A 29 8.48 -2.19 31.42
N SER A 30 7.71 -2.90 32.25
CA SER A 30 6.26 -2.74 32.34
C SER A 30 5.96 -1.54 33.26
N PRO A 31 5.34 -0.46 32.77
CA PRO A 31 4.97 0.65 33.62
C PRO A 31 3.58 0.40 34.21
N THR A 32 3.55 0.05 35.50
CA THR A 32 2.38 0.31 36.34
C THR A 32 2.38 1.80 36.72
N SER A 33 1.82 2.64 35.87
CA SER A 33 1.45 4.01 36.23
C SER A 33 -0.06 4.15 36.14
N THR A 34 -0.67 4.52 37.26
CA THR A 34 -2.07 4.92 37.37
C THR A 34 -2.33 6.14 36.51
N GLU A 35 -3.16 5.98 35.47
CA GLU A 35 -3.79 7.04 34.69
C GLU A 35 -4.60 7.95 35.64
N GLU A 36 -4.06 9.12 35.97
CA GLU A 36 -4.84 10.19 36.57
C GLU A 36 -4.60 11.47 35.75
N ASP A 37 -5.62 11.78 34.94
CA ASP A 37 -6.11 13.14 34.65
C ASP A 37 -5.27 14.08 33.77
N LEU A 38 -5.26 13.81 32.45
CA LEU A 38 -5.03 14.83 31.41
C LEU A 38 -6.29 14.97 30.54
N GLY A 39 -7.17 15.91 30.89
CA GLY A 39 -8.05 16.67 29.97
C GLY A 39 -8.69 15.90 28.80
N SER A 40 -9.81 15.23 29.10
CA SER A 40 -10.52 14.23 28.30
C SER A 40 -11.19 14.73 27.01
N LYS A 41 -10.43 14.88 25.92
CA LYS A 41 -10.96 14.50 24.61
C LYS A 41 -10.75 13.00 24.44
N PRO A 42 -11.78 12.19 24.14
CA PRO A 42 -11.57 10.79 23.78
C PRO A 42 -10.71 10.79 22.52
N ARG A 43 -9.42 10.48 22.65
CA ARG A 43 -8.57 10.21 21.49
C ARG A 43 -9.13 8.92 20.91
N ASN A 44 -9.74 8.99 19.74
CA ASN A 44 -10.11 7.79 19.00
C ASN A 44 -8.80 7.19 18.50
N TRP A 45 -8.39 6.14 19.17
CA TRP A 45 -7.15 5.45 18.90
C TRP A 45 -7.33 4.55 17.67
N VAL A 46 -6.70 4.92 16.55
CA VAL A 46 -6.85 4.23 15.26
C VAL A 46 -5.53 4.22 14.50
N CYS A 47 -5.33 3.20 13.68
CA CYS A 47 -4.32 3.22 12.63
C CYS A 47 -5.01 3.45 11.29
N ALA A 48 -4.42 4.30 10.45
CA ALA A 48 -4.77 4.44 9.06
C ALA A 48 -3.72 3.73 8.20
N HIS A 49 -4.17 2.95 7.22
CA HIS A 49 -3.33 2.18 6.33
C HIS A 49 -3.78 2.41 4.89
N THR A 50 -2.83 2.52 3.98
CA THR A 50 -3.07 2.59 2.53
C THR A 50 -2.32 1.46 1.87
N PHE A 51 -3.03 0.57 1.17
CA PHE A 51 -2.44 -0.54 0.44
C PHE A 51 -2.49 -0.26 -1.06
N TRP A 52 -1.37 -0.43 -1.75
CA TRP A 52 -1.26 -0.25 -3.20
C TRP A 52 -1.03 -1.58 -3.91
N GLY A 53 -1.68 -1.72 -5.06
CA GLY A 53 -1.32 -2.64 -6.14
C GLY A 53 -1.27 -1.85 -7.45
N GLY A 54 -0.17 -2.00 -8.18
CA GLY A 54 0.14 -1.19 -9.36
C GLY A 54 0.54 0.26 -9.09
N ILE A 55 0.75 1.06 -10.13
CA ILE A 55 1.13 2.48 -10.07
C ILE A 55 0.01 3.37 -10.63
N ASP A 56 -0.24 4.52 -10.01
CA ASP A 56 -1.08 5.56 -10.63
C ASP A 56 -0.25 6.34 -11.67
N ASP A 57 -0.22 5.86 -12.91
CA ASP A 57 0.54 6.50 -13.98
C ASP A 57 -0.24 6.74 -15.29
N ASP A 58 -1.55 6.50 -15.31
CA ASP A 58 -2.44 6.67 -16.49
C ASP A 58 -2.20 5.62 -17.57
N PHE A 59 -2.13 4.35 -17.16
CA PHE A 59 -1.89 3.20 -18.02
C PHE A 59 -0.60 3.34 -18.82
N ALA A 60 0.38 4.03 -18.23
CA ALA A 60 1.59 4.36 -18.93
C ALA A 60 2.53 3.16 -18.81
N THR A 61 2.91 2.57 -19.94
CA THR A 61 3.85 1.43 -19.94
C THR A 61 5.29 1.92 -19.70
N LEU A 62 5.51 2.87 -18.79
CA LEU A 62 6.57 3.87 -18.88
C LEU A 62 7.98 3.37 -18.54
N ILE A 63 8.17 2.08 -18.27
CA ILE A 63 9.50 1.55 -17.94
C ILE A 63 9.61 0.12 -18.51
N PRO A 64 10.81 -0.39 -18.89
CA PRO A 64 11.03 -1.81 -19.27
C PRO A 64 10.75 -2.84 -18.14
N HIS A 65 9.83 -2.48 -17.24
CA HIS A 65 9.41 -3.21 -16.06
C HIS A 65 7.99 -3.69 -16.32
N ASP A 66 7.89 -4.52 -17.33
CA ASP A 66 6.65 -4.99 -17.97
C ASP A 66 5.74 -5.83 -17.04
N GLU A 67 6.00 -5.87 -15.73
CA GLU A 67 5.25 -6.66 -14.76
C GLU A 67 5.09 -5.87 -13.45
N GLU A 68 4.13 -4.95 -13.43
CA GLU A 68 3.53 -4.52 -12.18
C GLU A 68 3.00 -5.76 -11.43
N TYR A 69 3.50 -5.95 -10.21
CA TYR A 69 3.35 -7.23 -9.53
C TYR A 69 1.92 -7.49 -9.06
N VAL A 70 1.27 -8.49 -9.65
CA VAL A 70 -0.03 -8.98 -9.22
C VAL A 70 0.15 -10.07 -8.17
N VAL A 71 -0.49 -9.86 -7.02
CA VAL A 71 -0.51 -10.83 -5.92
C VAL A 71 -1.87 -11.52 -5.89
N ARG A 72 -1.91 -12.83 -5.62
CA ARG A 72 -3.16 -13.58 -5.47
C ARG A 72 -3.13 -14.45 -4.21
N SER A 73 -4.23 -14.46 -3.47
CA SER A 73 -4.42 -15.31 -2.31
C SER A 73 -4.56 -16.77 -2.76
N ALA A 74 -4.30 -17.72 -1.86
CA ALA A 74 -4.50 -19.14 -2.16
C ALA A 74 -5.97 -19.45 -2.54
N ASN A 75 -6.92 -18.68 -2.00
CA ASN A 75 -8.33 -18.78 -2.32
C ASN A 75 -8.61 -18.30 -3.75
N LEU A 76 -8.04 -17.16 -4.14
CA LEU A 76 -8.18 -16.63 -5.50
C LEU A 76 -7.54 -17.54 -6.54
N GLU A 77 -6.35 -18.08 -6.27
CA GLU A 77 -5.71 -19.08 -7.15
C GLU A 77 -6.58 -20.35 -7.30
N SER A 78 -7.18 -20.81 -6.21
CA SER A 78 -8.10 -21.95 -6.24
C SER A 78 -9.36 -21.66 -7.07
N TYR A 79 -9.88 -20.44 -6.98
CA TYR A 79 -11.01 -19.97 -7.79
C TYR A 79 -10.70 -19.94 -9.27
N LEU A 80 -9.55 -19.37 -9.65
CA LEU A 80 -9.12 -19.27 -11.04
C LEU A 80 -8.96 -20.66 -11.67
N SER A 81 -8.41 -21.61 -10.92
CA SER A 81 -8.37 -23.02 -11.32
C SER A 81 -9.77 -23.64 -11.47
N PHE A 82 -10.67 -23.36 -10.54
CA PHE A 82 -12.05 -23.85 -10.58
C PHE A 82 -12.83 -23.35 -11.81
N VAL A 83 -12.66 -22.09 -12.21
CA VAL A 83 -13.34 -21.52 -13.39
C VAL A 83 -12.64 -21.81 -14.72
N GLY A 84 -11.56 -22.60 -14.71
CA GLY A 84 -10.92 -23.11 -15.92
C GLY A 84 -9.64 -22.40 -16.36
N ASN A 85 -8.95 -21.71 -15.44
CA ASN A 85 -7.72 -20.96 -15.70
C ASN A 85 -7.87 -19.96 -16.87
N PRO A 86 -8.65 -18.89 -16.67
CA PRO A 86 -8.77 -17.84 -17.68
C PRO A 86 -7.40 -17.24 -17.98
N THR A 87 -7.23 -16.66 -19.17
CA THR A 87 -6.07 -15.82 -19.44
C THR A 87 -6.10 -14.64 -18.47
N LEU A 88 -4.98 -14.37 -17.81
CA LEU A 88 -4.89 -13.32 -16.80
C LEU A 88 -4.11 -12.13 -17.33
N GLY A 89 -4.65 -10.95 -17.09
CA GLY A 89 -3.97 -9.69 -17.29
C GLY A 89 -3.16 -9.25 -16.08
N THR A 90 -2.38 -8.20 -16.28
CA THR A 90 -1.65 -7.46 -15.24
C THR A 90 -2.23 -6.06 -15.09
N PHE A 91 -1.66 -5.26 -14.18
CA PHE A 91 -1.85 -3.82 -14.27
C PHE A 91 -1.20 -3.28 -15.56
N ASP A 92 -1.71 -2.15 -16.05
CA ASP A 92 -1.27 -1.43 -17.25
C ASP A 92 -1.18 -2.26 -18.53
N GLU A 93 -1.97 -3.33 -18.60
CA GLU A 93 -1.91 -4.20 -19.76
C GLU A 93 -2.25 -3.42 -21.05
N GLY A 94 -1.65 -3.84 -22.16
CA GLY A 94 -1.84 -3.16 -23.44
C GLY A 94 -3.30 -3.13 -23.90
N GLU A 95 -3.63 -2.21 -24.81
CA GLU A 95 -5.00 -2.03 -25.36
C GLU A 95 -5.61 -3.29 -26.03
N ASN A 96 -4.79 -4.31 -26.28
CA ASN A 96 -5.16 -5.56 -26.93
C ASN A 96 -5.38 -6.74 -25.95
N ALA A 97 -5.45 -6.46 -24.64
CA ALA A 97 -5.72 -7.41 -23.57
C ALA A 97 -7.19 -7.88 -23.54
N TRP A 98 -7.74 -8.26 -24.70
CA TRP A 98 -9.10 -8.77 -24.80
C TRP A 98 -9.19 -10.15 -24.19
N ASP A 99 -10.34 -10.50 -23.62
CA ASP A 99 -10.57 -11.79 -22.95
C ASP A 99 -9.59 -12.08 -21.77
N HIS A 100 -8.89 -11.07 -21.26
CA HIS A 100 -7.97 -11.21 -20.12
C HIS A 100 -8.65 -10.76 -18.84
N TRP A 101 -8.69 -11.64 -17.84
CA TRP A 101 -9.25 -11.31 -16.54
C TRP A 101 -8.15 -10.69 -15.66
N PHE A 102 -8.51 -9.66 -14.91
CA PHE A 102 -7.65 -9.19 -13.83
C PHE A 102 -8.06 -9.85 -12.52
N ALA A 103 -7.09 -10.32 -11.74
CA ALA A 103 -7.31 -10.94 -10.44
C ALA A 103 -6.17 -10.60 -9.49
N HIS A 104 -6.47 -9.91 -8.39
CA HIS A 104 -5.51 -9.43 -7.40
C HIS A 104 -6.04 -9.61 -5.97
N SER A 105 -5.13 -9.72 -5.00
CA SER A 105 -5.44 -9.79 -3.58
C SER A 105 -4.63 -8.75 -2.83
N VAL A 106 -5.34 -7.84 -2.15
CA VAL A 106 -4.73 -6.94 -1.17
C VAL A 106 -4.48 -7.75 0.09
N GLN A 107 -3.22 -8.06 0.38
CA GLN A 107 -2.81 -8.92 1.51
C GLN A 107 -2.47 -8.13 2.76
N ASN A 108 -2.30 -8.85 3.88
CA ASN A 108 -1.83 -8.33 5.17
C ASN A 108 -2.71 -7.22 5.74
N LEU A 109 -4.03 -7.32 5.54
CA LEU A 109 -4.97 -6.40 6.16
C LEU A 109 -5.01 -6.60 7.68
N PRO A 110 -5.21 -5.53 8.47
CA PRO A 110 -5.45 -5.66 9.91
C PRO A 110 -6.77 -6.39 10.17
N ASN A 111 -6.92 -7.00 11.35
CA ASN A 111 -8.11 -7.76 11.75
C ASN A 111 -9.13 -6.98 12.61
N THR A 112 -8.90 -5.67 12.79
CA THR A 112 -9.76 -4.73 13.54
C THR A 112 -10.26 -3.57 12.70
N ILE A 113 -10.52 -3.81 11.41
CA ILE A 113 -11.02 -2.84 10.43
C ILE A 113 -12.36 -2.28 10.88
N THR A 114 -12.40 -0.95 11.04
CA THR A 114 -13.60 -0.17 11.37
C THR A 114 -14.10 0.64 10.17
N GLY A 115 -13.25 0.94 9.19
CA GLY A 115 -13.62 1.56 7.92
C GLY A 115 -12.68 1.11 6.81
N ALA A 116 -13.19 0.97 5.58
CA ALA A 116 -12.37 0.63 4.43
C ALA A 116 -12.96 1.17 3.13
N VAL A 117 -12.11 1.72 2.27
CA VAL A 117 -12.46 2.28 0.97
C VAL A 117 -11.54 1.69 -0.09
N LEU A 118 -12.13 1.20 -1.18
CA LEU A 118 -11.40 0.81 -2.38
C LEU A 118 -11.45 1.95 -3.39
N GLU A 119 -10.30 2.34 -3.92
CA GLU A 119 -10.15 3.13 -5.13
C GLU A 119 -9.51 2.24 -6.20
N ILE A 120 -10.10 2.19 -7.38
CA ILE A 120 -9.60 1.41 -8.51
C ILE A 120 -9.78 2.20 -9.79
N ARG A 121 -8.72 2.28 -10.59
CA ARG A 121 -8.79 2.96 -11.89
C ARG A 121 -8.87 1.94 -13.01
N LEU A 122 -9.95 2.03 -13.77
CA LEU A 122 -10.29 1.06 -14.81
C LEU A 122 -10.46 1.75 -16.15
N ARG A 123 -10.17 1.04 -17.23
CA ARG A 123 -10.44 1.50 -18.59
C ARG A 123 -10.94 0.35 -19.47
N PRO A 124 -12.07 0.51 -20.18
CA PRO A 124 -12.52 -0.49 -21.15
C PRO A 124 -11.47 -0.67 -22.26
N CYS A 125 -11.26 -1.90 -22.71
CA CYS A 125 -10.38 -2.21 -23.82
C CYS A 125 -10.88 -1.60 -25.13
N ARG A 126 -9.99 -1.51 -26.13
CA ARG A 126 -10.29 -0.93 -27.45
C ARG A 126 -11.13 -1.84 -28.35
N ALA A 127 -11.18 -3.13 -28.04
CA ALA A 127 -12.12 -4.09 -28.60
C ALA A 127 -12.64 -4.99 -27.48
N GLY A 128 -13.68 -5.77 -27.76
CA GLY A 128 -14.31 -6.65 -26.79
C GLY A 128 -15.77 -6.32 -26.51
N GLN A 129 -16.37 -7.04 -25.56
CA GLN A 129 -17.75 -6.90 -25.10
C GLN A 129 -17.86 -6.20 -23.74
N THR A 130 -17.11 -5.11 -23.55
CA THR A 130 -16.97 -4.37 -22.28
C THR A 130 -18.27 -4.07 -21.52
N PHE A 131 -19.40 -4.02 -22.21
CA PHE A 131 -20.71 -3.79 -21.60
C PHE A 131 -21.16 -4.90 -20.64
N ASN A 132 -20.54 -6.08 -20.68
CA ASN A 132 -20.86 -7.20 -19.78
C ASN A 132 -19.84 -7.37 -18.63
N ASP A 133 -18.82 -6.51 -18.55
CA ASP A 133 -17.73 -6.62 -17.58
C ASP A 133 -18.23 -6.37 -16.15
N VAL A 134 -17.66 -7.12 -15.21
CA VAL A 134 -18.04 -7.11 -13.81
C VAL A 134 -16.83 -6.86 -12.93
N LEU A 135 -16.99 -5.99 -11.94
CA LEU A 135 -16.09 -5.92 -10.78
C LEU A 135 -16.64 -6.82 -9.68
N SER A 136 -15.80 -7.71 -9.17
CA SER A 136 -16.13 -8.66 -8.10
C SER A 136 -15.17 -8.51 -6.93
N LEU A 137 -15.72 -8.50 -5.71
CA LEU A 137 -14.97 -8.26 -4.48
C LEU A 137 -15.31 -9.30 -3.41
N GLY A 138 -14.29 -9.67 -2.62
CA GLY A 138 -14.45 -10.53 -1.45
C GLY A 138 -14.86 -11.95 -1.83
N LEU A 139 -13.97 -12.69 -2.48
CA LEU A 139 -14.18 -14.11 -2.76
C LEU A 139 -14.38 -14.90 -1.45
N ASP A 140 -15.47 -15.62 -1.36
CA ASP A 140 -15.78 -16.54 -0.28
C ASP A 140 -15.30 -17.96 -0.63
N SER A 141 -14.34 -18.45 0.14
CA SER A 141 -13.78 -19.80 0.04
C SER A 141 -14.23 -20.59 1.28
N PRO A 142 -14.70 -21.85 1.11
CA PRO A 142 -14.54 -22.72 -0.05
C PRO A 142 -15.67 -22.64 -1.09
N ASN A 143 -16.65 -21.75 -0.93
CA ASN A 143 -17.86 -21.73 -1.76
C ASN A 143 -17.62 -21.27 -3.21
N GLN A 144 -16.46 -20.67 -3.50
CA GLN A 144 -16.09 -20.15 -4.82
C GLN A 144 -17.09 -19.09 -5.33
N THR A 145 -17.64 -18.32 -4.40
CA THR A 145 -18.65 -17.28 -4.68
C THR A 145 -18.13 -15.92 -4.27
N TRP A 146 -18.44 -14.89 -5.05
CA TRP A 146 -18.10 -13.51 -4.71
C TRP A 146 -19.17 -12.94 -3.77
N LEU A 147 -18.76 -12.39 -2.63
CA LEU A 147 -19.68 -11.74 -1.69
C LEU A 147 -20.33 -10.50 -2.29
N TRP A 148 -19.63 -9.82 -3.19
CA TRP A 148 -20.16 -8.71 -3.96
C TRP A 148 -19.70 -8.75 -5.41
N SER A 149 -20.58 -8.40 -6.33
CA SER A 149 -20.28 -8.23 -7.75
C SER A 149 -21.26 -7.25 -8.38
N SER A 150 -20.78 -6.40 -9.27
CA SER A 150 -21.61 -5.49 -10.05
C SER A 150 -21.07 -5.32 -11.46
N PRO A 151 -21.94 -5.27 -12.49
CA PRO A 151 -21.54 -4.77 -13.79
C PRO A 151 -20.89 -3.39 -13.63
N ILE A 152 -19.78 -3.15 -14.31
CA ILE A 152 -19.01 -1.90 -14.17
C ILE A 152 -19.88 -0.71 -14.61
N ALA A 153 -20.69 -0.89 -15.66
CA ALA A 153 -21.66 0.10 -16.12
C ALA A 153 -22.66 0.57 -15.05
N ASN A 154 -22.93 -0.26 -14.03
CA ASN A 154 -23.86 0.07 -12.94
C ASN A 154 -23.18 0.81 -11.78
N LEU A 155 -21.84 0.90 -11.77
CA LEU A 155 -21.14 1.64 -10.73
C LEU A 155 -21.37 3.15 -10.92
N PRO A 156 -21.52 3.93 -9.82
CA PRO A 156 -21.89 5.34 -9.91
C PRO A 156 -21.01 6.18 -10.85
N ALA A 157 -19.69 5.95 -10.85
CA ALA A 157 -18.75 6.70 -11.69
C ALA A 157 -18.83 6.35 -13.18
N ALA A 158 -19.42 5.20 -13.56
CA ALA A 158 -19.59 4.80 -14.95
C ALA A 158 -20.79 5.50 -15.63
N GLY A 159 -21.68 6.13 -14.86
CA GLY A 159 -22.82 6.88 -15.41
C GLY A 159 -23.82 6.03 -16.19
N GLY A 160 -23.89 4.72 -15.95
CA GLY A 160 -24.82 3.81 -16.62
C GLY A 160 -24.28 3.18 -17.92
N SER A 161 -23.01 3.40 -18.28
CA SER A 161 -22.42 2.85 -19.50
C SER A 161 -20.96 2.44 -19.31
N TRP A 162 -20.54 1.36 -19.97
CA TRP A 162 -19.13 0.95 -20.04
C TRP A 162 -18.77 0.60 -21.49
N PRO A 163 -18.71 1.60 -22.39
CA PRO A 163 -18.52 1.36 -23.81
C PRO A 163 -17.07 1.00 -24.13
N THR A 164 -16.88 0.16 -25.15
CA THR A 164 -15.57 -0.15 -25.73
C THR A 164 -14.83 1.13 -26.10
N ASP A 165 -13.52 1.19 -25.84
CA ASP A 165 -12.67 2.36 -26.06
C ASP A 165 -13.14 3.64 -25.34
N GLY A 166 -13.90 3.46 -24.25
CA GLY A 166 -14.25 4.53 -23.32
C GLY A 166 -13.02 5.10 -22.57
N PRO A 167 -13.20 6.26 -21.91
CA PRO A 167 -12.13 6.86 -21.10
C PRO A 167 -11.84 6.01 -19.86
N ALA A 168 -10.66 6.21 -19.27
CA ALA A 168 -10.37 5.72 -17.93
C ALA A 168 -11.29 6.37 -16.89
N VAL A 169 -11.70 5.61 -15.89
CA VAL A 169 -12.56 6.06 -14.79
C VAL A 169 -12.03 5.54 -13.47
N ILE A 170 -11.99 6.43 -12.47
CA ILE A 170 -11.68 6.07 -11.09
C ILE A 170 -12.98 5.73 -10.36
N PHE A 171 -13.04 4.55 -9.75
CA PHE A 171 -14.14 4.09 -8.93
C PHE A 171 -13.73 4.10 -7.46
N THR A 172 -14.46 4.84 -6.63
CA THR A 172 -14.30 4.84 -5.17
C THR A 172 -15.50 4.14 -4.52
N LEU A 173 -15.24 3.05 -3.81
CA LEU A 173 -16.24 2.18 -3.19
C LEU A 173 -16.03 2.09 -1.67
N ASP A 174 -17.05 2.45 -0.90
CA ASP A 174 -17.08 2.19 0.55
C ASP A 174 -17.33 0.69 0.78
N LEU A 175 -16.32 -0.03 1.25
CA LEU A 175 -16.38 -1.48 1.45
C LEU A 175 -17.27 -1.88 2.63
N SER A 176 -17.74 -0.92 3.43
CA SER A 176 -18.72 -1.13 4.50
C SER A 176 -20.17 -0.90 4.08
N ASN A 177 -20.39 -0.32 2.89
CA ASN A 177 -21.70 0.03 2.39
C ASN A 177 -21.74 -0.02 0.85
N LEU A 178 -21.35 -1.16 0.29
CA LEU A 178 -21.34 -1.36 -1.15
C LEU A 178 -22.76 -1.27 -1.73
N PRO A 179 -22.93 -0.94 -3.03
CA PRO A 179 -24.22 -1.00 -3.69
C PRO A 179 -24.93 -2.33 -3.44
N GLY A 180 -26.18 -2.26 -2.96
CA GLY A 180 -26.92 -3.44 -2.47
C GLY A 180 -26.84 -3.68 -0.96
N GLY A 181 -26.09 -2.86 -0.22
CA GLY A 181 -25.99 -2.92 1.25
C GLY A 181 -25.02 -3.97 1.78
N VAL A 182 -24.05 -4.41 0.96
CA VAL A 182 -23.05 -5.41 1.37
C VAL A 182 -21.92 -4.74 2.15
N ASP A 183 -21.53 -5.34 3.27
CA ASP A 183 -20.40 -4.94 4.10
C ASP A 183 -19.33 -6.05 4.08
N LEU A 184 -18.15 -5.74 3.54
CA LEU A 184 -17.04 -6.69 3.42
C LEU A 184 -16.09 -6.67 4.62
N ARG A 185 -16.26 -5.76 5.59
CA ARG A 185 -15.31 -5.64 6.72
C ARG A 185 -15.24 -6.93 7.55
N SER A 186 -16.36 -7.61 7.74
CA SER A 186 -16.38 -8.90 8.45
C SER A 186 -15.49 -9.95 7.77
N LYS A 187 -15.53 -10.01 6.44
CA LYS A 187 -14.69 -10.90 5.64
C LYS A 187 -13.23 -10.46 5.68
N MET A 188 -12.95 -9.17 5.47
CA MET A 188 -11.58 -8.63 5.51
C MET A 188 -10.91 -8.83 6.87
N ASN A 189 -11.66 -8.66 7.97
CA ASN A 189 -11.17 -8.92 9.32
C ASN A 189 -10.86 -10.40 9.59
N ALA A 190 -11.68 -11.31 9.03
CA ALA A 190 -11.49 -12.74 9.22
C ALA A 190 -10.31 -13.28 8.38
N ASP A 191 -10.22 -12.85 7.13
CA ASP A 191 -9.28 -13.40 6.16
C ASP A 191 -7.97 -12.64 6.10
N GLN A 192 -7.96 -11.37 6.53
CA GLN A 192 -6.81 -10.46 6.45
C GLN A 192 -6.32 -10.22 5.00
N PHE A 193 -7.22 -10.39 4.03
CA PHE A 193 -7.02 -9.95 2.65
C PHE A 193 -8.35 -9.59 1.99
N LEU A 194 -8.27 -8.86 0.87
CA LEU A 194 -9.38 -8.58 -0.03
C LEU A 194 -9.04 -9.09 -1.43
N ASP A 195 -9.78 -10.10 -1.89
CA ASP A 195 -9.71 -10.53 -3.29
C ASP A 195 -10.54 -9.62 -4.18
N ILE A 196 -9.98 -9.30 -5.35
CA ILE A 196 -10.52 -8.41 -6.36
C ILE A 196 -10.41 -9.13 -7.70
N ARG A 197 -11.48 -9.11 -8.48
CA ARG A 197 -11.47 -9.57 -9.87
C ARG A 197 -12.20 -8.57 -10.75
N VAL A 198 -11.62 -8.27 -11.90
CA VAL A 198 -12.28 -7.57 -13.00
C VAL A 198 -12.42 -8.58 -14.15
N SER A 199 -13.61 -8.65 -14.74
CA SER A 199 -13.86 -9.49 -15.92
C SER A 199 -12.95 -9.14 -17.10
N ASP A 200 -13.06 -9.96 -18.14
CA ASP A 200 -12.48 -9.72 -19.46
C ASP A 200 -12.80 -8.33 -20.02
N ASP A 201 -12.01 -7.88 -20.99
CA ASP A 201 -12.17 -6.63 -21.74
C ASP A 201 -12.11 -5.30 -20.94
N THR A 202 -11.71 -5.34 -19.68
CA THR A 202 -11.37 -4.14 -18.89
C THR A 202 -9.95 -4.21 -18.34
N ARG A 203 -9.22 -3.10 -18.48
CA ARG A 203 -7.87 -2.93 -17.94
C ARG A 203 -7.89 -2.25 -16.59
N VAL A 204 -6.87 -2.53 -15.79
CA VAL A 204 -6.65 -1.95 -14.47
C VAL A 204 -5.33 -1.19 -14.49
N ASP A 205 -5.34 0.05 -14.03
CA ASP A 205 -4.14 0.88 -13.83
C ASP A 205 -3.59 0.59 -12.44
N TYR A 206 -4.35 0.94 -11.39
CA TYR A 206 -4.01 0.59 -10.02
C TYR A 206 -5.22 0.19 -9.19
N VAL A 207 -4.91 -0.44 -8.05
CA VAL A 207 -5.81 -0.70 -6.93
C VAL A 207 -5.22 -0.04 -5.68
N LYS A 208 -6.02 0.76 -4.99
CA LYS A 208 -5.67 1.37 -3.72
C LYS A 208 -6.76 1.06 -2.69
N VAL A 209 -6.38 0.57 -1.51
CA VAL A 209 -7.32 0.30 -0.42
C VAL A 209 -6.89 1.09 0.82
N ASP A 210 -7.74 2.03 1.23
CA ASP A 210 -7.56 2.80 2.47
C ASP A 210 -8.35 2.13 3.59
N VAL A 211 -7.70 1.83 4.72
CA VAL A 211 -8.26 1.12 5.87
C VAL A 211 -8.03 1.91 7.15
N ILE A 212 -9.09 2.02 7.95
CA ILE A 212 -9.01 2.47 9.34
C ILE A 212 -9.21 1.26 10.25
N SER A 213 -8.24 0.96 11.10
CA SER A 213 -8.31 -0.10 12.10
C SER A 213 -8.34 0.47 13.51
N ALA A 214 -9.04 -0.21 14.43
CA ALA A 214 -8.94 0.14 15.84
C ALA A 214 -7.51 -0.12 16.33
N SER A 215 -6.93 0.83 17.07
CA SER A 215 -5.57 0.72 17.61
C SER A 215 -5.49 1.42 18.97
N GLN A 216 -4.32 1.47 19.61
CA GLN A 216 -4.04 2.30 20.79
C GLN A 216 -3.23 3.55 20.44
N ASN A 217 -3.29 3.96 19.17
CA ASN A 217 -2.36 4.90 18.57
C ASN A 217 -3.03 6.21 18.13
N VAL A 218 -2.30 7.33 18.24
CA VAL A 218 -2.77 8.65 17.80
C VAL A 218 -2.37 8.85 16.34
N TYR A 219 -3.30 8.55 15.44
CA TYR A 219 -3.24 8.98 14.05
C TYR A 219 -3.69 10.43 13.93
N ASP A 220 -2.90 11.27 13.26
CA ASP A 220 -3.28 12.64 12.93
C ASP A 220 -3.54 12.77 11.41
N PRO A 221 -4.81 12.91 10.98
CA PRO A 221 -5.13 13.01 9.56
C PRO A 221 -4.68 14.33 8.92
N THR A 222 -4.17 15.29 9.70
CA THR A 222 -3.59 16.52 9.16
C THR A 222 -2.14 16.34 8.70
N LEU A 223 -1.47 15.27 9.15
CA LEU A 223 -0.15 14.88 8.69
C LEU A 223 -0.29 13.98 7.46
N LEU A 224 0.03 14.51 6.28
CA LEU A 224 -0.05 13.77 5.03
C LEU A 224 1.30 13.12 4.74
N PHE A 225 1.37 11.80 4.84
CA PHE A 225 2.51 11.04 4.35
C PHE A 225 2.34 10.61 2.89
N THR A 226 3.29 10.97 2.04
CA THR A 226 3.36 10.52 0.64
C THR A 226 4.68 9.82 0.36
N GLN A 227 4.66 8.94 -0.62
CA GLN A 227 5.82 8.16 -1.04
C GLN A 227 5.76 7.97 -2.56
N ASP A 228 6.87 8.21 -3.24
CA ASP A 228 7.00 7.88 -4.66
C ASP A 228 6.93 6.35 -4.88
N PRO A 229 6.63 5.87 -6.10
CA PRO A 229 6.71 4.46 -6.43
C PRO A 229 8.09 3.87 -6.09
N LEU A 230 8.11 2.73 -5.41
CA LEU A 230 9.35 2.08 -4.99
C LEU A 230 10.00 1.32 -6.15
N ILE A 231 10.74 2.01 -7.01
CA ILE A 231 11.38 1.39 -8.19
C ILE A 231 12.81 0.99 -7.84
N ILE A 232 13.22 -0.27 -8.09
CA ILE A 232 14.59 -0.70 -7.82
C ILE A 232 15.63 0.11 -8.62
N GLY A 233 16.75 0.41 -7.97
CA GLY A 233 17.83 1.17 -8.60
C GLY A 233 17.55 2.66 -8.78
N SER A 234 16.43 3.18 -8.25
CA SER A 234 16.08 4.60 -8.28
C SER A 234 16.20 5.25 -6.88
N PHE A 235 16.15 6.58 -6.87
CA PHE A 235 15.92 7.36 -5.66
C PHE A 235 14.43 7.69 -5.56
N VAL A 236 13.88 7.57 -4.36
CA VAL A 236 12.47 7.73 -4.03
C VAL A 236 12.35 8.75 -2.90
N ASP A 237 11.42 9.69 -3.04
CA ASP A 237 11.11 10.64 -1.98
C ASP A 237 9.99 10.11 -1.07
N PHE A 238 10.20 10.31 0.22
CA PHE A 238 9.26 10.09 1.31
C PHE A 238 8.99 11.44 1.95
N THR A 239 7.77 11.94 1.86
CA THR A 239 7.43 13.30 2.30
C THR A 239 6.32 13.28 3.35
N VAL A 240 6.51 14.03 4.43
CA VAL A 240 5.47 14.35 5.40
C VAL A 240 5.16 15.82 5.32
N ASP A 241 3.92 16.15 4.97
CA ASP A 241 3.38 17.50 5.01
C ASP A 241 2.48 17.71 6.24
N GLY A 242 2.40 18.95 6.70
CA GLY A 242 1.51 19.35 7.81
C GLY A 242 2.18 19.35 9.19
N ALA A 243 3.46 18.99 9.28
CA ALA A 243 4.25 19.12 10.50
C ALA A 243 4.49 20.61 10.84
N ASN A 244 4.80 20.92 12.09
CA ASN A 244 5.16 22.27 12.50
C ASN A 244 6.65 22.56 12.22
N PRO A 245 7.02 23.84 12.06
CA PRO A 245 8.43 24.25 12.02
C PRO A 245 9.19 23.81 13.27
N GLY A 246 10.28 23.08 13.06
CA GLY A 246 11.19 22.59 14.09
C GLY A 246 10.89 21.18 14.59
N ASP A 247 9.82 20.54 14.11
CA ASP A 247 9.51 19.15 14.40
C ASP A 247 10.54 18.20 13.80
N ASP A 248 10.77 17.08 14.49
CA ASP A 248 11.57 15.96 13.98
C ASP A 248 10.65 14.88 13.41
N VAL A 249 10.88 14.51 12.15
CA VAL A 249 10.12 13.49 11.43
C VAL A 249 10.96 12.24 11.26
N TYR A 250 10.50 11.15 11.86
CA TYR A 250 11.15 9.83 11.85
C TYR A 250 10.50 8.97 10.77
N PHE A 251 11.28 8.56 9.79
CA PHE A 251 10.80 7.68 8.73
C PHE A 251 11.16 6.22 9.03
N ILE A 252 10.15 5.37 9.06
CA ILE A 252 10.23 4.00 9.55
C ILE A 252 9.64 3.06 8.51
N TYR A 253 10.21 1.87 8.36
CA TYR A 253 9.70 0.84 7.47
C TYR A 253 9.67 -0.54 8.11
N SER A 254 8.86 -1.44 7.56
CA SER A 254 8.83 -2.87 7.85
C SER A 254 8.65 -3.67 6.56
N LEU A 255 9.34 -4.80 6.46
CA LEU A 255 9.16 -5.77 5.38
C LEU A 255 8.13 -6.86 5.71
N GLU A 256 7.68 -6.94 6.96
CA GLU A 256 6.68 -7.92 7.40
C GLU A 256 5.25 -7.40 7.19
N GLY A 257 5.09 -6.09 7.01
CA GLY A 257 3.82 -5.46 6.64
C GLY A 257 3.24 -4.56 7.74
N VAL A 258 1.92 -4.41 7.72
CA VAL A 258 1.19 -3.52 8.65
C VAL A 258 0.55 -4.31 9.79
N GLY A 259 0.41 -3.68 10.96
CA GLY A 259 -0.18 -4.32 12.13
C GLY A 259 0.07 -3.54 13.42
N ASP A 260 -0.30 -4.14 14.56
CA ASP A 260 0.01 -3.59 15.88
C ASP A 260 1.49 -3.78 16.17
N GLY A 261 2.26 -2.73 15.89
CA GLY A 261 3.71 -2.71 15.97
C GLY A 261 4.27 -2.46 17.37
N PRO A 262 5.62 -2.47 17.49
CA PRO A 262 6.26 -2.24 18.77
C PRO A 262 6.06 -0.80 19.24
N CYS A 263 5.98 -0.64 20.56
CA CYS A 263 6.00 0.66 21.23
C CYS A 263 7.45 1.10 21.43
N ILE A 264 7.86 2.14 20.72
CA ILE A 264 9.26 2.59 20.72
C ILE A 264 9.46 3.57 21.87
N ALA A 265 10.06 3.08 22.97
CA ALA A 265 10.29 3.88 24.17
C ALA A 265 11.06 5.20 23.91
N PRO A 266 12.12 5.24 23.08
CA PRO A 266 12.78 6.49 22.70
C PRO A 266 11.86 7.51 22.00
N LEU A 267 10.76 7.05 21.42
CA LEU A 267 9.78 7.88 20.71
C LEU A 267 8.57 8.17 21.60
N GLY A 268 8.72 8.21 22.92
CA GLY A 268 7.64 8.48 23.87
C GLY A 268 6.74 7.28 24.18
N GLY A 269 7.13 6.07 23.76
CA GLY A 269 6.34 4.85 23.96
C GLY A 269 5.18 4.70 22.97
N PHE A 270 5.19 5.45 21.87
CA PHE A 270 4.20 5.31 20.81
C PHE A 270 4.38 3.99 20.08
N CYS A 271 3.29 3.26 19.88
CA CYS A 271 3.27 2.01 19.17
C CYS A 271 3.09 2.27 17.68
N LEU A 272 3.86 1.58 16.84
CA LEU A 272 3.77 1.76 15.40
C LEU A 272 2.57 1.02 14.82
N CYS A 273 2.17 1.40 13.61
CA CYS A 273 1.21 0.64 12.81
C CYS A 273 1.94 -0.26 11.79
N LEU A 274 3.08 -0.83 12.21
CA LEU A 274 4.03 -1.62 11.40
C LEU A 274 4.38 -2.93 12.12
N GLN A 275 4.36 -4.07 11.43
CA GLN A 275 4.79 -5.34 12.05
C GLN A 275 6.29 -5.34 12.36
N GLU A 276 6.70 -6.06 13.40
CA GLU A 276 8.12 -6.25 13.70
C GLU A 276 8.79 -7.18 12.68
N PRO A 277 10.06 -6.92 12.30
CA PRO A 277 10.90 -5.82 12.76
C PRO A 277 10.64 -4.50 12.02
N ALA A 278 10.26 -3.46 12.76
CA ALA A 278 10.23 -2.09 12.26
C ALA A 278 11.61 -1.44 12.37
N ARG A 279 12.03 -0.72 11.33
CA ARG A 279 13.38 -0.14 11.20
C ARG A 279 13.29 1.34 10.87
N LEU A 280 13.98 2.16 11.65
CA LEU A 280 14.22 3.57 11.34
C LEU A 280 15.22 3.66 10.18
N PHE A 281 14.91 4.44 9.16
CA PHE A 281 15.82 4.69 8.05
C PHE A 281 16.29 6.14 7.92
N ASP A 282 15.51 7.11 8.40
CA ASP A 282 15.94 8.51 8.42
C ASP A 282 15.22 9.34 9.49
N VAL A 283 15.81 10.48 9.84
CA VAL A 283 15.21 11.52 10.69
C VAL A 283 15.46 12.88 10.07
N VAL A 284 14.40 13.62 9.77
CA VAL A 284 14.47 14.94 9.12
C VAL A 284 13.80 15.98 9.99
N ASN A 285 14.50 17.08 10.27
CA ASN A 285 13.93 18.24 10.94
C ASN A 285 13.27 19.16 9.91
N THR A 286 12.04 19.60 10.16
CA THR A 286 11.28 20.50 9.25
C THR A 286 11.89 21.90 9.17
N GLY A 287 12.77 22.26 10.10
CA GLY A 287 13.44 23.56 10.16
C GLY A 287 12.45 24.70 10.32
N SER A 288 12.34 25.56 9.30
CA SER A 288 11.35 26.66 9.28
C SER A 288 10.10 26.35 8.45
N GLY A 289 10.07 25.19 7.79
CA GLY A 289 8.96 24.74 6.95
C GLY A 289 7.96 23.87 7.69
N SER A 290 6.94 23.40 6.98
CA SER A 290 5.92 22.47 7.46
C SER A 290 5.97 21.10 6.78
N SER A 291 7.10 20.81 6.14
CA SER A 291 7.31 19.62 5.33
C SER A 291 8.69 19.05 5.62
N ALA A 292 8.78 17.73 5.64
CA ALA A 292 10.02 16.99 5.76
C ALA A 292 10.08 15.95 4.63
N THR A 293 11.17 15.95 3.88
CA THR A 293 11.40 14.98 2.79
C THR A 293 12.68 14.20 3.06
N SER A 294 12.59 12.87 2.98
CA SER A 294 13.72 11.96 2.98
C SER A 294 13.83 11.29 1.61
N THR A 295 15.01 11.36 1.00
CA THR A 295 15.28 10.71 -0.29
C THR A 295 16.10 9.44 -0.05
N GLN A 296 15.58 8.28 -0.43
CA GLN A 296 16.25 7.00 -0.25
C GLN A 296 16.50 6.29 -1.57
N PHE A 297 17.63 5.58 -1.64
CA PHE A 297 17.93 4.70 -2.76
C PHE A 297 17.32 3.32 -2.53
N ILE A 298 16.52 2.85 -3.48
CA ILE A 298 15.93 1.50 -3.42
C ILE A 298 16.93 0.51 -4.02
N PRO A 299 17.50 -0.41 -3.22
CA PRO A 299 18.50 -1.34 -3.73
C PRO A 299 17.87 -2.38 -4.66
N MET A 300 18.69 -2.93 -5.56
CA MET A 300 18.31 -4.12 -6.31
C MET A 300 18.02 -5.27 -5.34
N ILE A 301 16.83 -5.87 -5.46
CA ILE A 301 16.41 -7.04 -4.70
C ILE A 301 16.10 -8.20 -5.64
N PRO A 302 16.25 -9.46 -5.21
CA PRO A 302 16.10 -10.61 -6.09
C PRO A 302 14.64 -11.05 -6.30
N ILE A 303 13.71 -10.61 -5.44
CA ILE A 303 12.31 -11.03 -5.45
C ILE A 303 11.39 -9.84 -5.20
N PRO A 304 10.21 -9.78 -5.84
CA PRO A 304 9.18 -8.84 -5.46
C PRO A 304 8.80 -8.97 -3.99
N GLN A 305 8.76 -7.83 -3.32
CA GLN A 305 8.37 -7.71 -1.93
C GLN A 305 7.57 -6.43 -1.75
N PHE A 306 6.74 -6.42 -0.73
CA PHE A 306 6.04 -5.22 -0.28
C PHE A 306 6.79 -4.61 0.89
N VAL A 307 6.64 -3.30 1.05
CA VAL A 307 7.19 -2.57 2.18
C VAL A 307 6.06 -1.75 2.81
N ALA A 308 5.93 -1.87 4.13
CA ALA A 308 5.13 -0.95 4.92
C ALA A 308 6.02 0.21 5.38
N THR A 309 5.61 1.44 5.14
CA THR A 309 6.31 2.66 5.55
C THR A 309 5.38 3.54 6.36
N GLN A 310 5.91 4.19 7.38
CA GLN A 310 5.18 5.10 8.25
C GLN A 310 6.12 6.22 8.69
N ALA A 311 5.55 7.39 8.97
CA ALA A 311 6.28 8.44 9.66
C ALA A 311 5.69 8.73 11.05
N LEU A 312 6.59 9.10 11.97
CA LEU A 312 6.25 9.64 13.27
C LEU A 312 6.82 11.05 13.37
N VAL A 313 5.99 11.99 13.80
CA VAL A 313 6.37 13.39 14.02
C VAL A 313 6.47 13.62 15.53
N LEU A 314 7.67 13.99 16.01
CA LEU A 314 7.86 14.50 17.37
C LEU A 314 7.75 16.03 17.33
N PHE A 315 6.81 16.58 18.09
CA PHE A 315 6.56 18.02 18.09
C PHE A 315 7.69 18.75 18.83
N GLY A 316 8.29 19.74 18.17
CA GLY A 316 9.47 20.45 18.66
C GLY A 316 9.29 21.00 20.08
N GLY A 317 10.02 20.42 21.05
CA GLY A 317 9.98 20.84 22.46
C GLY A 317 8.80 20.30 23.29
N SER A 318 7.99 19.40 22.74
CA SER A 318 6.94 18.67 23.46
C SER A 318 7.32 17.17 23.59
N PRO A 319 6.90 16.47 24.67
CA PRO A 319 6.89 15.01 24.68
C PRO A 319 5.81 14.40 23.79
N ASP A 320 4.95 15.21 23.17
CA ASP A 320 3.88 14.75 22.29
C ASP A 320 4.40 14.35 20.92
N ALA A 321 3.77 13.33 20.35
CA ALA A 321 4.01 12.85 19.00
C ALA A 321 2.69 12.52 18.29
N ALA A 322 2.76 12.44 16.97
CA ALA A 322 1.66 11.96 16.14
C ALA A 322 2.20 11.08 15.01
N MET A 323 1.41 10.07 14.63
CA MET A 323 1.73 9.21 13.51
C MET A 323 0.93 9.59 12.28
N THR A 324 1.56 9.40 11.13
CA THR A 324 0.90 9.42 9.84
C THR A 324 0.19 8.09 9.57
N GLN A 325 -0.51 8.01 8.43
CA GLN A 325 -0.91 6.73 7.87
C GLN A 325 0.31 5.87 7.53
N THR A 326 0.11 4.56 7.53
CA THR A 326 1.05 3.59 7.00
C THR A 326 0.76 3.36 5.52
N ILE A 327 1.78 3.41 4.65
CA ILE A 327 1.66 3.02 3.24
C ILE A 327 2.25 1.62 3.07
N TYR A 328 1.52 0.70 2.46
CA TYR A 328 1.97 -0.64 2.10
C TYR A 328 1.98 -0.78 0.58
N ALA A 329 3.16 -0.80 -0.01
CA ALA A 329 3.34 -0.75 -1.46
C ALA A 329 4.36 -1.80 -1.95
N PRO A 330 4.20 -2.34 -3.16
CA PRO A 330 5.19 -3.22 -3.76
C PRO A 330 6.45 -2.44 -4.15
N ILE A 331 7.58 -3.15 -4.19
CA ILE A 331 8.78 -2.70 -4.88
C ILE A 331 8.71 -3.18 -6.33
N PHE A 332 8.74 -2.23 -7.25
CA PHE A 332 8.69 -2.44 -8.69
C PHE A 332 10.09 -2.75 -9.23
N PHE A 333 10.14 -3.74 -10.12
CA PHE A 333 11.36 -4.18 -10.78
C PHE A 333 11.80 -3.23 -11.84
#